data_AF-A0A9P5BA61-F1
#
_entry.id   AF-A0A9P5BA61-F1
#
_cell.length_a   1.000
_cell.length_b   1.000
_cell.length_c   1.000
_cell.angle_alpha   90.00
_cell.angle_beta   90.00
_cell.angle_gamma   90.00
#
_symmetry.space_group_name_H-M   'P 1'
#
loop_
_entity.id
_entity.type
_entity.pdbx_description
1 polymer ?
#
loop_
_entity_poly.entity_id
_entity_poly.type
_entity_poly.pdbx_seq_one_letter_code
_entity_poly.pdbx_strand_id
1 'polypeptide(L)'
;MYQEVFEIWKHETKAIAPFMAQQQLLAEEQQALSLMCLLARWENPEDDDALYSTLQLIEDRVNTASKRRGVYQHFKYANYASQFQDLFEGYGEVNRQRLLAISKEYNLEGVFQNLANTGYKLTKPFGRYSPIGGHFRSYL
;
A
#
# COMPACT_ATOMS: atom_id res chain seq x y z
N MET A 1 -12.55 -21.78 13.71
CA MET A 1 -12.81 -20.69 12.75
C MET A 1 -11.54 -20.14 12.12
N TYR A 2 -10.67 -19.36 12.80
CA TYR A 2 -9.46 -18.81 12.14
C TYR A 2 -8.44 -19.87 11.66
N GLN A 3 -8.21 -20.92 12.45
CA GLN A 3 -7.33 -22.04 12.06
C GLN A 3 -7.86 -22.80 10.85
N GLU A 4 -9.17 -23.03 10.81
CA GLU A 4 -9.84 -23.77 9.75
C GLU A 4 -9.85 -22.99 8.42
N VAL A 5 -10.14 -21.68 8.49
CA VAL A 5 -10.02 -20.78 7.32
C VAL A 5 -8.57 -20.72 6.82
N PHE A 6 -7.59 -20.75 7.72
CA PHE A 6 -6.17 -20.74 7.35
C PHE A 6 -5.73 -22.06 6.69
N GLU A 7 -6.22 -23.21 7.15
CA GLU A 7 -5.95 -24.51 6.49
C GLU A 7 -6.63 -24.63 5.13
N ILE A 8 -7.88 -24.16 5.00
CA ILE A 8 -8.57 -24.10 3.70
C ILE A 8 -7.79 -23.20 2.74
N TRP A 9 -7.39 -22.01 3.19
CA TRP A 9 -6.59 -21.10 2.37
C TRP A 9 -5.27 -21.74 1.93
N LYS A 10 -4.54 -22.42 2.82
CA LYS A 10 -3.31 -23.14 2.46
C LYS A 10 -3.56 -24.28 1.46
N HIS A 11 -4.67 -25.00 1.58
CA HIS A 11 -5.04 -26.04 0.65
C HIS A 11 -5.34 -25.48 -0.75
N GLU A 12 -6.20 -24.47 -0.84
CA GLU A 12 -6.68 -23.89 -2.10
C GLU A 12 -5.59 -23.09 -2.84
N THR A 13 -4.70 -22.43 -2.09
CA THR A 13 -3.62 -21.62 -2.68
C THR A 13 -2.49 -22.44 -3.30
N LYS A 14 -2.39 -23.75 -3.04
CA LYS A 14 -1.37 -24.62 -3.67
C LYS A 14 -1.39 -24.57 -5.19
N ALA A 15 -2.57 -24.41 -5.80
CA ALA A 15 -2.72 -24.34 -7.25
C ALA A 15 -2.21 -23.02 -7.86
N ILE A 16 -2.25 -21.93 -7.10
CA ILE A 16 -1.76 -20.60 -7.50
C ILE A 16 -0.39 -20.29 -6.90
N ALA A 17 0.19 -21.18 -6.11
CA ALA A 17 1.50 -21.01 -5.49
C ALA A 17 2.61 -20.64 -6.50
N PRO A 18 2.64 -21.15 -7.74
CA PRO A 18 3.62 -20.68 -8.74
C PRO A 18 3.41 -19.22 -9.18
N PHE A 19 2.16 -18.74 -9.19
CA PHE A 19 1.82 -17.34 -9.51
C PHE A 19 2.09 -16.41 -8.32
N MET A 20 1.83 -16.87 -7.10
CA MET A 20 2.17 -16.17 -5.85
C MET A 20 3.68 -16.19 -5.55
N ALA A 21 4.40 -17.23 -6.00
CA ALA A 21 5.85 -17.31 -5.89
C ALA A 21 6.55 -16.21 -6.69
N GLN A 22 5.90 -15.66 -7.72
CA GLN A 22 6.40 -14.47 -8.41
C GLN A 22 6.35 -13.20 -7.53
N GLN A 23 5.51 -13.18 -6.48
CA GLN A 23 5.54 -12.17 -5.41
C GLN A 23 6.57 -12.50 -4.32
N GLN A 24 7.10 -13.73 -4.30
CA GLN A 24 8.05 -14.25 -3.31
C GLN A 24 9.50 -14.30 -3.84
N LEU A 25 9.80 -13.55 -4.89
CA LEU A 25 11.16 -13.34 -5.43
C LEU A 25 11.95 -12.27 -4.64
N LEU A 26 11.91 -12.36 -3.30
CA LEU A 26 12.81 -11.66 -2.38
C LEU A 26 13.53 -12.64 -1.43
N ALA A 27 13.32 -13.95 -1.62
CA ALA A 27 13.72 -14.99 -0.68
C ALA A 27 15.10 -15.61 -0.97
N GLU A 28 15.97 -14.92 -1.70
CA GLU A 28 17.39 -15.28 -1.74
C GLU A 28 18.19 -14.20 -1.00
N GLU A 29 18.52 -14.50 0.26
CA GLU A 29 19.44 -13.80 1.17
C GLU A 29 19.03 -12.44 1.80
N GLN A 30 17.74 -12.14 1.97
CA GLN A 30 17.33 -10.95 2.71
C GLN A 30 16.68 -11.27 4.06
N GLN A 31 17.22 -10.62 5.10
CA GLN A 31 16.73 -10.56 6.49
C GLN A 31 15.19 -10.65 6.54
N ALA A 32 14.64 -11.50 7.42
CA ALA A 32 13.20 -11.75 7.49
C ALA A 32 12.38 -10.45 7.47
N LEU A 33 11.66 -10.22 6.38
CA LEU A 33 10.80 -9.05 6.18
C LEU A 33 9.38 -9.37 6.63
N SER A 34 8.76 -8.42 7.33
CA SER A 34 7.35 -8.49 7.71
C SER A 34 6.60 -7.32 7.11
N LEU A 35 5.48 -7.60 6.45
CA LEU A 35 4.56 -6.59 5.96
C LEU A 35 3.50 -6.31 7.04
N MET A 36 3.43 -5.07 7.53
CA MET A 36 2.41 -4.63 8.47
C MET A 36 1.31 -3.88 7.72
N CYS A 37 0.07 -4.36 7.82
CA CYS A 37 -1.12 -3.70 7.31
C CYS A 37 -2.02 -3.32 8.49
N LEU A 38 -2.26 -2.02 8.69
CA LEU A 38 -3.16 -1.52 9.72
C LEU A 38 -4.56 -1.38 9.13
N LEU A 39 -5.52 -2.09 9.70
CA LEU A 39 -6.90 -2.12 9.25
C LEU A 39 -7.80 -1.61 10.37
N ALA A 40 -8.71 -0.71 10.03
CA ALA A 40 -9.77 -0.24 10.91
C ALA A 40 -11.08 -0.24 10.12
N ARG A 41 -12.19 -0.47 10.84
CA ARG A 41 -13.55 -0.34 10.32
C ARG A 41 -14.33 0.56 11.27
N TRP A 42 -15.08 1.49 10.72
CA TRP A 42 -15.93 2.41 11.45
C TRP A 42 -17.20 2.69 10.64
N GLU A 43 -18.20 3.30 11.28
CA GLU A 43 -19.51 3.56 10.67
C GLU A 43 -19.77 5.04 10.44
N ASN A 44 -19.35 5.92 11.35
CA ASN A 44 -19.58 7.35 11.24
C ASN A 44 -18.49 8.00 10.38
N PRO A 45 -18.82 8.60 9.22
CA PRO A 45 -17.84 9.29 8.37
C PRO A 45 -17.15 10.47 9.05
N GLU A 46 -17.77 11.04 10.10
CA GLU A 46 -17.14 12.13 10.89
C GLU A 46 -15.89 11.67 11.64
N ASP A 47 -15.69 10.36 11.80
CA ASP A 47 -14.52 9.78 12.47
C ASP A 47 -13.31 9.57 11.53
N ASP A 48 -13.46 9.82 10.22
CA ASP A 48 -12.41 9.58 9.21
C ASP A 48 -11.06 10.19 9.62
N ASP A 49 -11.03 11.49 9.91
CA ASP A 49 -9.80 12.22 10.22
C ASP A 49 -9.15 11.71 11.51
N ALA A 50 -9.95 11.41 12.53
CA ALA A 50 -9.46 10.89 13.80
C ALA A 50 -8.82 9.50 13.63
N LEU A 51 -9.46 8.64 12.82
CA LEU A 51 -8.96 7.29 12.55
C LEU A 51 -7.72 7.30 11.68
N TYR A 52 -7.71 8.05 10.58
CA TYR A 52 -6.52 8.15 9.73
C TYR A 52 -5.32 8.75 10.48
N SER A 53 -5.54 9.77 11.31
CA SER A 53 -4.49 10.35 12.15
C SER A 53 -3.96 9.34 13.17
N THR A 54 -4.83 8.53 13.75
CA THR A 54 -4.45 7.47 14.69
C THR A 54 -3.63 6.38 14.02
N LEU A 55 -4.06 5.92 12.83
CA LEU A 55 -3.34 4.91 12.05
C LEU A 55 -1.95 5.42 11.61
N GLN A 56 -1.87 6.67 11.16
CA GLN A 56 -0.59 7.31 10.82
C GLN A 56 0.34 7.39 12.04
N LEU A 57 -0.18 7.81 13.20
CA LEU A 57 0.60 7.87 14.44
C LEU A 57 1.15 6.51 14.87
N ILE A 58 0.35 5.44 14.72
CA ILE A 58 0.81 4.07 14.99
C ILE A 58 1.96 3.70 14.04
N GLU A 59 1.81 3.97 12.75
CA GLU A 59 2.84 3.70 11.77
C GLU A 59 4.14 4.47 12.05
N ASP A 60 4.04 5.76 12.35
CA ASP A 60 5.19 6.61 12.67
C ASP A 60 5.97 6.10 13.88
N ARG A 61 5.26 5.60 14.90
CA ARG A 61 5.88 4.97 16.08
C ARG A 61 6.60 3.68 15.73
N VAL A 62 5.99 2.82 14.90
CA VAL A 62 6.62 1.58 14.41
C VAL A 62 7.85 1.88 13.54
N ASN A 63 7.74 2.85 12.63
CA ASN A 63 8.83 3.31 11.78
C ASN A 63 9.97 3.90 12.62
N THR A 64 9.67 4.68 13.64
CA THR A 64 10.68 5.23 14.57
C THR A 64 11.39 4.11 15.33
N ALA A 65 10.63 3.14 15.86
CA ALA A 65 11.20 2.02 16.61
C ALA A 65 12.08 1.11 15.74
N SER A 66 11.66 0.83 14.51
CA SER A 66 12.45 0.03 13.56
C SER A 66 13.71 0.75 13.09
N LYS A 67 13.66 2.07 12.87
CA LYS A 67 14.85 2.89 12.56
C LYS A 67 15.88 2.81 13.69
N ARG A 68 15.44 2.95 14.94
CA ARG A 68 16.31 2.82 16.13
C ARG A 68 16.97 1.44 16.25
N ARG A 69 16.32 0.40 15.71
CA ARG A 69 16.81 -0.99 15.73
C ARG A 69 17.61 -1.38 14.48
N GLY A 70 17.75 -0.48 13.51
CA GLY A 70 18.46 -0.77 12.25
C GLY A 70 17.75 -1.78 11.34
N VAL A 71 16.44 -1.97 11.50
CA VAL A 71 15.63 -2.94 10.71
C VAL A 71 14.52 -2.26 9.91
N TYR A 72 14.55 -0.93 9.80
CA TYR A 72 13.55 -0.19 9.05
C TYR A 72 13.67 -0.45 7.55
N GLN A 73 12.52 -0.59 6.91
CA GLN A 73 12.39 -0.76 5.47
C GLN A 73 11.46 0.31 4.94
N HIS A 74 11.90 1.01 3.89
CA HIS A 74 11.16 2.11 3.28
C HIS A 74 10.03 1.62 2.36
N PHE A 75 10.07 0.36 1.94
CA PHE A 75 9.13 -0.20 0.98
C PHE A 75 7.68 -0.14 1.47
N LYS A 76 6.78 0.33 0.60
CA LYS A 76 5.33 0.36 0.79
C LYS A 76 4.66 -0.47 -0.29
N TYR A 77 3.74 -1.35 0.12
CA TYR A 77 3.02 -2.19 -0.82
C TYR A 77 1.75 -1.49 -1.33
N ALA A 78 1.72 -1.15 -2.62
CA ALA A 78 0.69 -0.30 -3.22
C ALA A 78 -0.75 -0.73 -2.95
N ASN A 79 -1.01 -2.04 -2.98
CA ASN A 79 -2.36 -2.55 -2.83
C ASN A 79 -2.96 -2.30 -1.44
N TYR A 80 -2.12 -2.11 -0.43
CA TYR A 80 -2.54 -1.87 0.96
C TYR A 80 -2.03 -0.54 1.51
N ALA A 81 -1.45 0.31 0.67
CA ALA A 81 -0.97 1.60 1.11
C ALA A 81 -2.16 2.50 1.46
N SER A 82 -2.06 3.21 2.58
CA SER A 82 -3.01 4.24 3.00
C SER A 82 -2.69 5.60 2.37
N GLN A 83 -3.69 6.48 2.28
CA GLN A 83 -3.58 7.82 1.71
C GLN A 83 -2.49 8.72 2.34
N PHE A 84 -2.08 8.41 3.57
CA PHE A 84 -1.01 9.11 4.29
C PHE A 84 0.39 8.54 4.02
N GLN A 85 0.53 7.47 3.24
CA GLN A 85 1.81 6.85 2.91
C GLN A 85 2.32 7.30 1.55
N ASP A 86 3.58 7.73 1.48
CA ASP A 86 4.28 7.93 0.22
C ASP A 86 4.71 6.56 -0.34
N LEU A 87 3.98 6.10 -1.35
CA LEU A 87 4.27 4.84 -2.03
C LEU A 87 5.62 4.89 -2.77
N PHE A 88 5.88 5.98 -3.48
CA PHE A 88 6.96 6.05 -4.46
C PHE A 88 8.31 6.29 -3.80
N GLU A 89 8.35 6.90 -2.61
CA GLU A 89 9.55 6.94 -1.76
C GLU A 89 10.07 5.52 -1.51
N GLY A 90 9.17 4.57 -1.21
CA GLY A 90 9.53 3.18 -0.93
C GLY A 90 10.09 2.40 -2.12
N TYR A 91 9.90 2.87 -3.35
CA TYR A 91 10.47 2.25 -4.55
C TYR A 91 11.88 2.76 -4.87
N GLY A 92 12.29 3.86 -4.25
CA GLY A 92 13.56 4.53 -4.51
C GLY A 92 13.57 5.34 -5.81
N GLU A 93 14.52 6.28 -5.88
CA GLU A 93 14.56 7.30 -6.92
C GLU A 93 14.73 6.71 -8.34
N VAL A 94 15.54 5.65 -8.48
CA VAL A 94 15.77 4.98 -9.78
C VAL A 94 14.47 4.44 -10.36
N ASN A 95 13.68 3.73 -9.54
CA ASN A 95 12.40 3.17 -9.99
C ASN A 95 11.38 4.28 -10.22
N ARG A 96 11.37 5.32 -9.38
CA ARG A 96 10.50 6.48 -9.58
C ARG A 96 10.77 7.16 -10.93
N GLN A 97 12.03 7.42 -11.28
CA GLN A 97 12.40 8.01 -12.56
C GLN A 97 12.04 7.11 -13.73
N ARG A 98 12.23 5.80 -13.61
CA ARG A 98 11.80 4.84 -14.63
C ARG A 98 10.29 4.89 -14.86
N LEU A 99 9.48 4.89 -13.80
CA LEU A 99 8.03 4.98 -13.93
C LEU A 99 7.59 6.32 -14.53
N LEU A 100 8.26 7.42 -14.20
CA LEU A 100 8.02 8.73 -14.81
C LEU A 100 8.34 8.72 -16.32
N ALA A 101 9.45 8.10 -16.73
CA ALA A 101 9.81 7.96 -18.13
C ALA A 101 8.77 7.13 -18.91
N ILE A 102 8.36 5.98 -18.37
CA ILE A 102 7.30 5.14 -18.95
C ILE A 102 5.97 5.90 -19.04
N SER A 103 5.60 6.64 -17.99
CA SER A 103 4.38 7.46 -18.02
C SER A 103 4.44 8.54 -19.11
N LYS A 104 5.61 9.11 -19.40
CA LYS A 104 5.76 10.09 -20.49
C LYS A 104 5.64 9.44 -21.87
N GLU A 105 6.11 8.21 -22.03
CA GLU A 105 6.05 7.49 -23.29
C GLU A 105 4.62 7.03 -23.64
N TYR A 106 3.90 6.46 -22.67
CA TYR A 106 2.64 5.77 -22.92
C TYR A 106 1.39 6.55 -22.46
N ASN A 107 1.54 7.57 -21.62
CA ASN A 107 0.43 8.36 -21.08
C ASN A 107 0.69 9.86 -21.36
N LEU A 108 0.86 10.19 -22.65
CA LEU A 108 1.26 11.52 -23.14
C LEU A 108 0.35 12.64 -22.65
N GLU A 109 -0.96 12.42 -22.62
CA GLU A 109 -1.95 13.40 -22.14
C GLU A 109 -2.12 13.38 -20.61
N GLY A 110 -1.41 12.48 -19.92
CA GLY A 110 -1.48 12.35 -18.47
C GLY A 110 -2.86 11.91 -17.98
N VAL A 111 -3.65 11.20 -18.79
CA VAL A 111 -5.03 10.77 -18.49
C VAL A 111 -5.14 10.17 -17.09
N PHE A 112 -4.29 9.21 -16.74
CA PHE A 112 -4.31 8.58 -15.41
C PHE A 112 -3.82 9.48 -14.25
N GLN A 113 -3.03 10.51 -14.56
CA GLN A 113 -2.58 11.49 -13.57
C GLN A 113 -3.64 12.58 -13.35
N ASN A 114 -4.44 12.89 -14.38
CA ASN A 114 -5.34 14.04 -14.42
C ASN A 114 -6.81 13.68 -14.21
N LEU A 115 -7.31 12.63 -14.87
CA LEU A 115 -8.73 12.30 -14.93
C LEU A 115 -9.15 11.23 -13.92
N ALA A 116 -8.22 10.36 -13.49
CA ALA A 116 -8.53 9.42 -12.43
C ALA A 116 -8.59 10.16 -11.09
N ASN A 117 -9.78 10.20 -10.48
CA ASN A 117 -10.00 10.85 -9.18
C ASN A 117 -9.46 10.05 -7.98
N THR A 118 -9.04 8.81 -8.23
CA THR A 118 -8.55 7.86 -7.22
C THR A 118 -7.14 7.35 -7.56
N GLY A 119 -6.55 6.62 -6.61
CA GLY A 119 -5.21 6.02 -6.71
C GLY A 119 -4.05 6.99 -6.53
N TYR A 120 -2.85 6.43 -6.33
CA TYR A 120 -1.60 7.18 -6.18
C TYR A 120 -1.17 7.81 -7.50
N LYS A 121 -0.75 9.08 -7.42
CA LYS A 121 -0.31 9.86 -8.59
C LYS A 121 1.21 9.99 -8.57
N LEU A 122 1.85 9.68 -9.69
CA LEU A 122 3.31 9.77 -9.82
C LEU A 122 3.81 11.21 -9.85
N THR A 123 2.98 12.12 -10.38
CA THR A 123 3.37 13.52 -10.64
C THR A 123 2.72 14.52 -9.67
N LYS A 124 1.86 14.06 -8.74
CA LYS A 124 1.17 14.93 -7.78
C LYS A 124 1.61 14.60 -6.36
N PRO A 125 1.60 15.60 -5.45
CA PRO A 125 1.94 15.37 -4.05
C PRO A 125 0.95 14.41 -3.37
N PHE A 126 1.46 13.63 -2.42
CA PHE A 126 0.69 12.70 -1.59
C PHE A 126 -0.31 13.44 -0.68
N GLY A 127 -1.37 12.76 -0.27
CA GLY A 127 -2.33 13.29 0.72
C GLY A 127 -3.41 14.24 0.19
N ARG A 128 -3.48 14.53 -1.13
CA ARG A 128 -4.57 15.35 -1.72
C ARG A 128 -5.62 14.57 -2.51
N TYR A 129 -5.37 13.31 -2.78
CA TYR A 129 -6.26 12.46 -3.56
C TYR A 129 -6.47 11.18 -2.78
N SER A 130 -7.69 10.97 -2.28
CA SER A 130 -8.02 9.72 -1.63
C SER A 130 -7.86 8.60 -2.67
N PRO A 131 -7.08 7.54 -2.39
CA PRO A 131 -7.12 6.31 -3.18
C PRO A 131 -8.53 5.71 -3.27
N ILE A 132 -9.42 6.19 -2.40
CA ILE A 132 -10.79 5.73 -2.16
C ILE A 132 -11.71 6.98 -2.10
N GLY A 133 -11.70 7.78 -3.16
CA GLY A 133 -12.60 8.94 -3.26
C GLY A 133 -14.06 8.50 -3.44
N GLY A 134 -14.85 8.61 -2.38
CA GLY A 134 -16.32 8.61 -2.44
C GLY A 134 -16.95 7.82 -1.31
N HIS A 135 -17.78 8.49 -0.52
CA HIS A 135 -18.68 7.93 0.49
C HIS A 135 -19.03 6.46 0.23
N PHE A 136 -18.79 5.59 1.20
CA PHE A 136 -19.58 4.38 1.36
C PHE A 136 -21.03 4.79 1.65
N ARG A 137 -21.78 5.23 0.62
CA ARG A 137 -23.23 5.09 0.65
C ARG A 137 -23.48 3.60 0.57
N SER A 138 -23.75 3.01 1.72
CA SER A 138 -24.31 1.67 1.83
C SER A 138 -25.50 1.56 0.88
N TYR A 139 -25.37 0.74 -0.16
CA TYR A 139 -26.53 0.14 -0.79
C TYR A 139 -26.85 -1.13 0.00
N LEU A 140 -27.61 -0.95 1.09
CA LEU A 140 -28.55 -1.90 1.65
C LEU A 140 -29.77 -1.10 2.11
#